data_AF-A0A0C9S5F2-F1
#
_entry.id   AF-A0A0C9S5F2-F1
#
_cell.length_a   1.000
_cell.length_b   1.000
_cell.length_c   1.000
_cell.angle_alpha   90.00
_cell.angle_beta   90.00
_cell.angle_gamma   90.00
#
_symmetry.space_group_name_H-M   'P 1'
#
loop_
_entity.id
_entity.type
_entity.pdbx_description
1 polymer ?
#
loop_
_entity_poly.entity_id
_entity_poly.type
_entity_poly.pdbx_seq_one_letter_code
_entity_poly.pdbx_strand_id
1 'polypeptide(L)'
;MNPKIAVGVLALTVAAVLTPVQGKTVDLTKRAMEYIQRLNQTMQNITTWSLTQDDVISATNDRDIIKHGIKANVEAATCTPNLKDYEDIHPNVEKISFWVTIINPLHTPFNIFTNITILQLSKQQVKKTNVTFCISSRTRFPLGNGWKKKLHDTEGIIMGTEVCQLSAKVVLKGFFVFETMSADGNETKLHTVKIEELQDESIGLKQHGDTLEYVFHGRLVRRMFIRRSTTFRQSLLW
;
A
#
# COMPACT_ATOMS: atom_id res chain seq x y z
N MET A 1 5.04 15.19 60.62
CA MET A 1 4.02 15.09 59.54
C MET A 1 4.44 16.00 58.41
N ASN A 2 4.71 15.44 57.23
CA ASN A 2 4.79 16.14 55.94
C ASN A 2 4.91 15.08 54.84
N PRO A 3 3.85 14.76 54.07
CA PRO A 3 3.99 13.90 52.91
C PRO A 3 4.37 14.76 51.71
N LYS A 4 5.49 14.42 51.07
CA LYS A 4 5.85 14.93 49.75
C LYS A 4 5.01 14.18 48.71
N ILE A 5 4.06 14.87 48.09
CA ILE A 5 3.28 14.34 46.96
C ILE A 5 4.17 14.45 45.71
N ALA A 6 4.62 13.29 45.22
CA ALA A 6 5.25 13.19 43.92
C ALA A 6 4.15 13.17 42.85
N VAL A 7 3.99 14.28 42.12
CA VAL A 7 3.11 14.35 40.95
C VAL A 7 3.90 13.83 39.75
N GLY A 8 3.71 12.56 39.43
CA GLY A 8 4.20 11.97 38.19
C GLY A 8 3.28 12.36 37.04
N VAL A 9 3.72 13.28 36.18
CA VAL A 9 3.03 13.60 34.93
C VAL A 9 3.24 12.42 33.98
N LEU A 10 2.20 11.60 33.80
CA LEU A 10 2.16 10.57 32.78
C LEU A 10 1.96 11.26 31.42
N ALA A 11 3.04 11.45 30.67
CA ALA A 11 2.96 11.85 29.28
C ALA A 11 2.40 10.69 28.45
N LEU A 12 1.09 10.72 28.18
CA LEU A 12 0.45 9.89 27.18
C LEU A 12 0.92 10.34 25.80
N THR A 13 1.96 9.68 25.27
CA THR A 13 2.23 9.69 23.83
C THR A 13 1.09 8.96 23.15
N VAL A 14 0.11 9.72 22.68
CA VAL A 14 -0.91 9.23 21.76
C VAL A 14 -0.21 8.94 20.45
N ALA A 15 0.26 7.70 20.27
CA ALA A 15 0.46 7.18 18.93
C ALA A 15 -0.91 7.28 18.25
N ALA A 16 -1.04 8.15 17.26
CA ALA A 16 -2.23 8.25 16.44
C ALA A 16 -2.38 6.91 15.70
N VAL A 17 -3.04 5.96 16.35
CA VAL A 17 -3.53 4.74 15.71
C VAL A 17 -4.60 5.22 14.76
N LEU A 18 -4.21 5.42 13.50
CA LEU A 18 -5.13 5.62 12.40
C LEU A 18 -6.04 4.39 12.40
N THR A 19 -7.24 4.54 12.96
CA THR A 19 -8.26 3.50 12.93
C THR A 19 -8.56 3.22 11.46
N PRO A 20 -8.34 1.99 10.97
CA PRO A 20 -8.64 1.67 9.59
C PRO A 20 -10.13 1.86 9.36
N VAL A 21 -10.48 2.68 8.37
CA VAL A 21 -11.84 2.73 7.82
C VAL A 21 -12.10 1.35 7.22
N GLN A 22 -12.73 0.45 7.96
CA GLN A 22 -12.90 -0.94 7.53
C GLN A 22 -13.78 -0.99 6.28
N GLY A 23 -13.25 -1.59 5.19
CA GLY A 23 -14.04 -2.08 4.06
C GLY A 23 -14.38 -1.07 2.97
N LYS A 24 -13.86 0.16 3.01
CA LYS A 24 -14.03 1.11 1.91
C LYS A 24 -12.85 1.02 0.95
N THR A 25 -13.12 0.58 -0.26
CA THR A 25 -12.22 0.75 -1.41
C THR A 25 -12.10 2.23 -1.74
N VAL A 26 -10.88 2.71 -1.91
CA VAL A 26 -10.60 4.08 -2.35
C VAL A 26 -10.26 4.05 -3.83
N ASP A 27 -10.96 4.85 -4.65
CA ASP A 27 -10.71 4.95 -6.08
C ASP A 27 -10.35 6.39 -6.44
N LEU A 28 -9.07 6.61 -6.74
CA LEU A 28 -8.53 7.94 -7.03
C LEU A 28 -9.06 8.51 -8.35
N THR A 29 -9.31 7.65 -9.34
CA THR A 29 -9.92 8.03 -10.62
C THR A 29 -11.35 8.51 -10.40
N LYS A 30 -12.11 7.82 -9.55
CA LYS A 30 -13.46 8.24 -9.18
C LYS A 30 -13.45 9.59 -8.46
N ARG A 31 -12.51 9.82 -7.54
CA ARG A 31 -12.36 11.11 -6.84
C ARG A 31 -12.02 12.25 -7.79
N ALA A 32 -11.11 12.03 -8.74
CA ALA A 32 -10.78 13.00 -9.78
C ALA A 32 -12.01 13.32 -10.65
N MET A 33 -12.77 12.30 -11.05
CA MET A 33 -14.01 12.48 -11.82
C MET A 33 -15.05 13.30 -11.05
N GLU A 34 -15.28 13.01 -9.76
CA GLU A 34 -16.20 13.77 -8.90
C GLU A 34 -15.76 15.22 -8.73
N TYR A 35 -14.44 15.48 -8.64
CA TYR A 35 -13.89 16.83 -8.64
C TYR A 35 -14.18 17.56 -9.95
N ILE A 36 -13.88 16.92 -11.11
CA ILE A 36 -14.12 17.50 -12.43
C ILE A 36 -15.60 17.78 -12.66
N GLN A 37 -16.50 16.89 -12.24
CA GLN A 37 -17.94 17.10 -12.35
C GLN A 37 -18.41 18.35 -11.59
N ARG A 38 -17.91 18.54 -10.35
CA ARG A 38 -18.20 19.76 -9.57
C ARG A 38 -17.65 21.01 -10.27
N LEU A 39 -16.44 20.94 -10.79
CA LEU A 39 -15.83 22.07 -11.50
C LEU A 39 -16.62 22.43 -12.77
N ASN A 40 -17.08 21.42 -13.52
CA ASN A 40 -17.83 21.60 -14.75
C ASN A 40 -19.20 22.27 -14.51
N GLN A 41 -19.78 22.20 -13.30
CA GLN A 41 -20.99 22.96 -12.98
C GLN A 41 -20.78 24.48 -13.06
N THR A 42 -19.53 24.93 -12.82
CA THR A 42 -19.15 26.35 -12.80
C THR A 42 -18.47 26.81 -14.09
N MET A 43 -17.63 25.98 -14.71
CA MET A 43 -16.91 26.35 -15.94
C MET A 43 -17.69 25.98 -17.21
N GLN A 44 -18.50 24.90 -17.19
CA GLN A 44 -19.41 24.43 -18.25
C GLN A 44 -18.81 24.11 -19.62
N ASN A 45 -17.49 23.92 -19.70
CA ASN A 45 -16.77 23.70 -20.96
C ASN A 45 -15.55 22.80 -20.81
N ILE A 46 -15.53 21.91 -19.80
CA ILE A 46 -14.49 20.89 -19.66
C ILE A 46 -14.74 19.77 -20.67
N THR A 47 -13.77 19.48 -21.53
CA THR A 47 -13.88 18.47 -22.59
C THR A 47 -13.20 17.16 -22.23
N THR A 48 -12.02 17.23 -21.63
CA THR A 48 -11.20 16.06 -21.26
C THR A 48 -10.51 16.29 -19.93
N TRP A 49 -10.09 15.19 -19.29
CA TRP A 49 -9.23 15.22 -18.11
C TRP A 49 -8.38 13.96 -18.06
N SER A 50 -7.22 14.04 -17.41
CA SER A 50 -6.33 12.90 -17.23
C SER A 50 -5.63 12.92 -15.88
N LEU A 51 -5.43 11.70 -15.38
CA LEU A 51 -4.80 11.40 -14.09
C LEU A 51 -3.65 10.43 -14.35
N THR A 52 -2.47 10.93 -14.72
CA THR A 52 -1.33 10.12 -15.12
C THR A 52 -0.14 10.25 -14.17
N GLN A 53 0.77 9.28 -14.23
CA GLN A 53 1.97 9.22 -13.40
C GLN A 53 3.17 9.77 -14.19
N ASP A 54 4.02 10.56 -13.55
CA ASP A 54 5.36 10.96 -14.02
C ASP A 54 5.44 11.76 -15.35
N ASP A 55 4.32 12.15 -15.97
CA ASP A 55 4.34 12.96 -17.18
C ASP A 55 4.73 14.42 -16.90
N VAL A 56 5.53 15.04 -17.77
CA VAL A 56 5.78 16.49 -17.70
C VAL A 56 4.56 17.22 -18.24
N ILE A 57 3.98 18.10 -17.43
CA ILE A 57 2.82 18.91 -17.78
C ILE A 57 3.31 20.33 -18.07
N SER A 58 3.35 20.68 -19.34
CA SER A 58 3.58 22.07 -19.76
C SER A 58 2.23 22.79 -19.84
N ALA A 59 1.86 23.51 -18.78
CA ALA A 59 0.69 24.37 -18.80
C ALA A 59 1.01 25.64 -19.62
N THR A 60 0.12 26.02 -20.54
CA THR A 60 0.31 27.13 -21.49
C THR A 60 0.46 28.52 -20.84
N ASN A 61 0.19 28.64 -19.54
CA ASN A 61 0.05 29.94 -18.86
C ASN A 61 1.03 30.20 -17.70
N ASP A 62 1.82 29.22 -17.24
CA ASP A 62 2.80 29.42 -16.16
C ASP A 62 4.21 29.39 -16.75
N ARG A 63 4.79 30.58 -16.99
CA ARG A 63 6.06 30.71 -17.73
C ARG A 63 7.31 30.20 -17.01
N ASP A 64 7.25 29.68 -15.79
CA ASP A 64 8.48 29.28 -15.06
C ASP A 64 8.37 28.05 -14.13
N ILE A 65 7.25 27.32 -14.11
CA ILE A 65 7.09 26.15 -13.23
C ILE A 65 6.76 24.91 -14.04
N ILE A 66 7.75 24.03 -14.20
CA ILE A 66 7.54 22.67 -14.74
C ILE A 66 6.63 21.92 -13.76
N LYS A 67 5.40 21.63 -14.19
CA LYS A 67 4.48 20.78 -13.44
C LYS A 67 4.71 19.33 -13.85
N HIS A 68 4.52 18.43 -12.91
CA HIS A 68 4.64 17.00 -13.14
C HIS A 68 3.32 16.32 -12.81
N GLY A 69 3.03 15.24 -13.54
CA GLY A 69 2.02 14.26 -13.20
C GLY A 69 2.30 13.66 -11.83
N ILE A 70 1.43 12.75 -11.41
CA ILE A 70 1.48 12.24 -10.05
C ILE A 70 2.73 11.40 -9.86
N LYS A 71 3.41 11.60 -8.75
CA LYS A 71 4.49 10.75 -8.23
C LYS A 71 3.97 10.05 -7.01
N ALA A 72 4.04 8.72 -7.02
CA ALA A 72 3.71 7.90 -5.87
C ALA A 72 5.00 7.45 -5.18
N ASN A 73 5.19 7.87 -3.93
CA ASN A 73 6.19 7.30 -3.04
C ASN A 73 5.51 6.39 -2.04
N VAL A 74 6.11 5.24 -1.75
CA VAL A 74 5.55 4.26 -0.81
C VAL A 74 6.60 3.91 0.22
N GLU A 75 6.27 4.11 1.48
CA GLU A 75 7.10 3.62 2.57
C GLU A 75 7.12 2.08 2.57
N ALA A 76 8.22 1.49 3.03
CA ALA A 76 8.34 0.03 3.09
C ALA A 76 7.19 -0.57 3.91
N ALA A 77 6.61 -1.67 3.44
CA ALA A 77 5.48 -2.28 4.12
C ALA A 77 5.92 -2.91 5.44
N THR A 78 5.19 -2.59 6.52
CA THR A 78 5.44 -3.13 7.86
C THR A 78 4.49 -4.29 8.17
N CYS A 79 4.95 -5.21 9.02
CA CYS A 79 4.26 -6.47 9.33
C CYS A 79 4.20 -6.64 10.84
N THR A 80 3.00 -6.56 11.43
CA THR A 80 2.80 -6.61 12.89
C THR A 80 1.82 -7.72 13.29
N PRO A 81 2.17 -8.64 14.21
CA PRO A 81 3.51 -8.82 14.77
C PRO A 81 4.51 -9.25 13.68
N ASN A 82 5.80 -9.05 13.94
CA ASN A 82 6.85 -9.57 13.07
C ASN A 82 6.71 -11.08 12.95
N LEU A 83 6.80 -11.60 11.72
CA LEU A 83 6.85 -13.03 11.48
C LEU A 83 8.13 -13.60 12.12
N LYS A 84 8.03 -14.76 12.78
CA LYS A 84 9.19 -15.41 13.41
C LYS A 84 10.28 -15.72 12.38
N ASP A 85 11.52 -15.65 12.81
CA ASP A 85 12.64 -16.05 11.98
C ASP A 85 12.83 -17.56 12.07
N TYR A 86 13.14 -18.17 10.92
CA TYR A 86 13.18 -19.62 10.74
C TYR A 86 14.32 -20.02 9.80
N GLU A 87 15.34 -19.17 9.66
CA GLU A 87 16.54 -19.46 8.87
C GLU A 87 17.18 -20.80 9.30
N ASP A 88 17.14 -21.12 10.60
CA ASP A 88 17.76 -22.32 11.19
C ASP A 88 16.95 -23.62 11.04
N ILE A 89 15.66 -23.58 10.67
CA ILE A 89 14.82 -24.79 10.52
C ILE A 89 14.81 -25.39 9.10
N HIS A 90 15.72 -24.93 8.23
CA HIS A 90 15.82 -25.34 6.83
C HIS A 90 15.71 -26.85 6.55
N PRO A 91 16.34 -27.80 7.28
CA PRO A 91 16.40 -29.19 6.81
C PRO A 91 15.04 -29.91 6.74
N ASN A 92 14.03 -29.41 7.46
CA ASN A 92 12.70 -30.03 7.47
C ASN A 92 11.65 -29.22 6.69
N VAL A 93 11.99 -28.02 6.18
CA VAL A 93 11.02 -27.13 5.51
C VAL A 93 10.92 -27.50 4.03
N GLU A 94 9.78 -28.05 3.64
CA GLU A 94 9.50 -28.49 2.27
C GLU A 94 8.99 -27.36 1.38
N LYS A 95 8.23 -26.44 1.96
CA LYS A 95 7.61 -25.32 1.25
C LYS A 95 7.29 -24.18 2.20
N ILE A 96 7.50 -22.95 1.72
CA ILE A 96 6.99 -21.74 2.35
C ILE A 96 6.14 -21.03 1.29
N SER A 97 4.92 -20.65 1.62
CA SER A 97 4.07 -19.85 0.76
C SER A 97 3.50 -18.66 1.49
N PHE A 98 3.35 -17.56 0.75
CA PHE A 98 2.84 -16.30 1.27
C PHE A 98 1.63 -15.88 0.48
N TRP A 99 0.63 -15.37 1.18
CA TRP A 99 -0.56 -14.77 0.58
C TRP A 99 -0.78 -13.39 1.19
N VAL A 100 -0.90 -12.38 0.34
CA VAL A 100 -1.30 -11.04 0.74
C VAL A 100 -2.79 -10.89 0.48
N THR A 101 -3.49 -10.29 1.44
CA THR A 101 -4.86 -9.80 1.28
C THR A 101 -4.89 -8.33 1.65
N ILE A 102 -5.18 -7.44 0.71
CA ILE A 102 -5.38 -6.01 0.95
C ILE A 102 -6.84 -5.82 1.39
N ILE A 103 -7.03 -5.16 2.54
CA ILE A 103 -8.35 -4.94 3.16
C ILE A 103 -8.98 -3.65 2.59
N ASN A 104 -8.16 -2.59 2.44
CA ASN A 104 -8.61 -1.31 1.90
C ASN A 104 -7.75 -0.95 0.68
N PRO A 105 -8.09 -1.47 -0.51
CA PRO A 105 -7.32 -1.19 -1.73
C PRO A 105 -7.45 0.28 -2.13
N LEU A 106 -6.34 0.85 -2.60
CA LEU A 106 -6.28 2.14 -3.27
C LEU A 106 -6.19 1.88 -4.78
N HIS A 107 -7.28 2.07 -5.49
CA HIS A 107 -7.28 1.99 -6.95
C HIS A 107 -6.77 3.30 -7.54
N THR A 108 -5.75 3.16 -8.38
CA THR A 108 -5.16 4.24 -9.16
C THR A 108 -5.06 3.80 -10.62
N PRO A 109 -5.08 4.74 -11.57
CA PRO A 109 -4.90 4.44 -12.99
C PRO A 109 -3.45 4.03 -13.34
N PHE A 110 -2.54 4.16 -12.37
CA PHE A 110 -1.13 3.77 -12.46
C PHE A 110 -0.77 2.71 -11.40
N ASN A 111 0.36 2.03 -11.58
CA ASN A 111 0.80 0.99 -10.67
C ASN A 111 1.57 1.56 -9.49
N ILE A 112 1.12 1.23 -8.27
CA ILE A 112 1.83 1.59 -7.05
C ILE A 112 2.51 0.33 -6.51
N PHE A 113 3.83 0.38 -6.33
CA PHE A 113 4.62 -0.74 -5.86
C PHE A 113 5.14 -0.49 -4.45
N THR A 114 5.15 -1.55 -3.65
CA THR A 114 5.81 -1.57 -2.34
C THR A 114 6.67 -2.83 -2.23
N ASN A 115 7.52 -2.89 -1.21
CA ASN A 115 8.36 -4.03 -0.94
C ASN A 115 8.14 -4.56 0.48
N ILE A 116 8.40 -5.85 0.67
CA ILE A 116 8.45 -6.51 1.97
C ILE A 116 9.52 -7.59 1.96
N THR A 117 10.20 -7.75 3.08
CA THR A 117 11.15 -8.84 3.29
C THR A 117 10.41 -10.10 3.74
N ILE A 118 10.58 -11.21 3.02
CA ILE A 118 9.99 -12.51 3.35
C ILE A 118 11.05 -13.62 3.35
N LEU A 119 10.80 -14.70 4.09
CA LEU A 119 11.62 -15.91 4.04
C LEU A 119 11.30 -16.72 2.79
N GLN A 120 12.26 -16.88 1.89
CA GLN A 120 12.13 -17.72 0.71
C GLN A 120 12.98 -18.99 0.85
N LEU A 121 12.35 -20.13 0.62
CA LEU A 121 13.04 -21.42 0.56
C LEU A 121 13.79 -21.54 -0.77
N SER A 122 15.10 -21.75 -0.70
CA SER A 122 15.95 -22.12 -1.84
C SER A 122 16.35 -23.60 -1.75
N LYS A 123 17.12 -24.11 -2.72
CA LYS A 123 17.60 -25.52 -2.67
C LYS A 123 18.53 -25.80 -1.48
N GLN A 124 19.21 -24.77 -0.96
CA GLN A 124 20.32 -24.93 -0.01
C GLN A 124 20.04 -24.29 1.36
N GLN A 125 19.14 -23.30 1.42
CA GLN A 125 18.82 -22.61 2.67
C GLN A 125 17.47 -21.86 2.60
N VAL A 126 16.92 -21.53 3.78
CA VAL A 126 15.90 -20.48 3.92
C VAL A 126 16.63 -19.14 3.99
N LYS A 127 16.22 -18.15 3.19
CA LYS A 127 16.83 -16.82 3.19
C LYS A 127 15.80 -15.71 3.15
N LYS A 128 16.06 -14.59 3.83
CA LYS A 128 15.30 -13.35 3.64
C LYS A 128 15.51 -12.80 2.23
N THR A 129 14.41 -12.41 1.58
CA THR A 129 14.40 -11.83 0.23
C THR A 129 13.39 -10.70 0.20
N ASN A 130 13.79 -9.56 -0.36
CA ASN A 130 12.87 -8.45 -0.64
C ASN A 130 12.03 -8.79 -1.87
N VAL A 131 10.71 -8.72 -1.71
CA VAL A 131 9.77 -8.93 -2.81
C VAL A 131 8.97 -7.67 -3.02
N THR A 132 9.02 -7.16 -4.25
CA THR A 132 8.22 -6.03 -4.71
C THR A 132 6.88 -6.52 -5.25
N PHE A 133 5.79 -5.85 -4.91
CA PHE A 133 4.46 -6.17 -5.38
C PHE A 133 3.60 -4.91 -5.59
N CYS A 134 2.64 -5.00 -6.51
CA CYS A 134 1.71 -3.91 -6.83
C CYS A 134 0.53 -3.92 -5.86
N ILE A 135 0.22 -2.77 -5.26
CA ILE A 135 -0.89 -2.59 -4.30
C ILE A 135 -2.13 -1.94 -4.91
N SER A 136 -2.04 -1.39 -6.13
CA SER A 136 -3.14 -0.60 -6.71
C SER A 136 -4.19 -1.40 -7.48
N SER A 137 -3.96 -2.68 -7.79
CA SER A 137 -4.81 -3.44 -8.72
C SER A 137 -5.38 -4.75 -8.18
N ARG A 138 -4.86 -5.32 -7.08
CA ARG A 138 -5.23 -6.66 -6.60
C ARG A 138 -5.50 -6.70 -5.12
N THR A 139 -6.65 -7.25 -4.74
CA THR A 139 -7.04 -7.43 -3.33
C THR A 139 -6.44 -8.67 -2.70
N ARG A 140 -6.14 -9.73 -3.46
CA ARG A 140 -5.51 -10.94 -2.94
C ARG A 140 -4.60 -11.59 -3.97
N PHE A 141 -3.38 -11.91 -3.58
CA PHE A 141 -2.39 -12.52 -4.48
C PHE A 141 -1.32 -13.30 -3.70
N PRO A 142 -0.73 -14.32 -4.33
CA PRO A 142 0.42 -15.00 -3.74
C PRO A 142 1.67 -14.14 -3.86
N LEU A 143 2.58 -14.26 -2.89
CA LEU A 143 3.85 -13.54 -2.87
C LEU A 143 5.04 -14.51 -2.96
N GLY A 144 6.08 -14.12 -3.69
CA GLY A 144 7.26 -14.94 -3.95
C GLY A 144 6.98 -16.14 -4.89
N ASN A 145 7.92 -17.08 -4.97
CA ASN A 145 7.82 -18.23 -5.89
C ASN A 145 7.34 -19.52 -5.21
N GLY A 146 7.33 -19.56 -3.87
CA GLY A 146 7.08 -20.79 -3.11
C GLY A 146 5.69 -21.38 -3.30
N TRP A 147 4.69 -20.57 -3.67
CA TRP A 147 3.33 -21.06 -3.96
C TRP A 147 3.27 -22.02 -5.16
N LYS A 148 4.16 -21.87 -6.15
CA LYS A 148 4.22 -22.72 -7.36
C LYS A 148 4.76 -24.12 -7.11
N LYS A 149 5.54 -24.32 -6.03
CA LYS A 149 6.13 -25.63 -5.70
C LYS A 149 5.02 -26.60 -5.28
N LYS A 150 4.88 -27.72 -5.97
CA LYS A 150 4.01 -28.82 -5.54
C LYS A 150 4.68 -29.56 -4.38
N LEU A 151 3.89 -29.96 -3.40
CA LEU A 151 4.34 -30.90 -2.38
C LEU A 151 4.22 -32.30 -2.97
N HIS A 152 5.32 -33.05 -2.96
CA HIS A 152 5.32 -34.47 -3.31
C HIS A 152 5.24 -35.24 -2.00
N ASP A 153 4.25 -36.13 -1.89
CA ASP A 153 3.95 -36.92 -0.68
C ASP A 153 3.64 -36.05 0.56
N THR A 154 2.38 -36.07 0.99
CA THR A 154 1.91 -35.28 2.14
C THR A 154 2.00 -36.03 3.46
N GLU A 155 2.37 -37.32 3.44
CA GLU A 155 2.48 -38.09 4.67
C GLU A 155 3.60 -37.53 5.56
N GLY A 156 3.30 -37.35 6.84
CA GLY A 156 4.25 -36.77 7.79
C GLY A 156 4.51 -35.27 7.65
N ILE A 157 3.82 -34.53 6.77
CA ILE A 157 3.96 -33.06 6.67
C ILE A 157 3.00 -32.35 7.63
N ILE A 158 3.53 -31.44 8.45
CA ILE A 158 2.74 -30.50 9.26
C ILE A 158 2.71 -29.13 8.56
N MET A 159 1.58 -28.44 8.64
CA MET A 159 1.46 -27.05 8.23
C MET A 159 1.46 -26.11 9.45
N GLY A 160 2.41 -25.18 9.50
CA GLY A 160 2.38 -24.02 10.37
C GLY A 160 1.80 -22.81 9.64
N THR A 161 0.97 -22.01 10.31
CA THR A 161 0.41 -20.77 9.76
C THR A 161 0.72 -19.61 10.68
N GLU A 162 1.26 -18.54 10.10
CA GLU A 162 1.45 -17.27 10.79
C GLU A 162 0.80 -16.16 9.99
N VAL A 163 0.35 -15.17 10.72
CA VAL A 163 -0.41 -14.05 10.20
C VAL A 163 0.17 -12.78 10.80
N CYS A 164 0.43 -11.80 9.95
CA CYS A 164 0.67 -10.44 10.40
C CYS A 164 -0.25 -9.46 9.66
N GLN A 165 -0.52 -8.34 10.33
CA GLN A 165 -1.15 -7.18 9.73
C GLN A 165 -0.10 -6.42 8.92
N LEU A 166 -0.41 -6.20 7.66
CA LEU A 166 0.41 -5.46 6.71
C LEU A 166 -0.09 -4.01 6.67
N SER A 167 0.81 -3.05 6.72
CA SER A 167 0.50 -1.66 6.41
C SER A 167 1.62 -0.99 5.64
N ALA A 168 1.28 -0.11 4.71
CA ALA A 168 2.25 0.86 4.21
C ALA A 168 1.58 2.17 3.83
N LYS A 169 2.37 3.23 3.97
CA LYS A 169 1.96 4.60 3.68
C LYS A 169 2.31 4.93 2.23
N VAL A 170 1.30 5.37 1.48
CA VAL A 170 1.41 5.90 0.13
C VAL A 170 1.34 7.41 0.22
N VAL A 171 2.29 8.09 -0.39
CA VAL A 171 2.38 9.54 -0.50
C VAL A 171 2.33 9.90 -1.97
N LEU A 172 1.29 10.62 -2.37
CA LEU A 172 1.08 11.10 -3.73
C LEU A 172 1.39 12.59 -3.81
N LYS A 173 2.14 13.01 -4.82
CA LYS A 173 2.49 14.41 -5.07
C LYS A 173 2.41 14.72 -6.56
N GLY A 174 1.95 15.90 -6.93
CA GLY A 174 1.91 16.34 -8.32
C GLY A 174 0.54 16.85 -8.73
N PHE A 175 0.28 16.81 -10.02
CA PHE A 175 -0.90 17.41 -10.63
C PHE A 175 -1.65 16.42 -11.51
N PHE A 176 -2.96 16.62 -11.64
CA PHE A 176 -3.76 16.07 -12.72
C PHE A 176 -4.29 17.21 -13.58
N VAL A 177 -4.69 16.91 -14.81
CA VAL A 177 -5.01 17.95 -15.79
C VAL A 177 -6.40 17.82 -16.34
N PHE A 178 -6.95 18.94 -16.81
CA PHE A 178 -8.17 18.98 -17.58
C PHE A 178 -8.10 20.05 -18.65
N GLU A 179 -8.83 19.85 -19.73
CA GLU A 179 -8.92 20.78 -20.85
C GLU A 179 -10.28 21.45 -20.85
N THR A 180 -10.28 22.76 -21.10
CA THR A 180 -11.50 23.51 -21.41
C THR A 180 -11.48 23.99 -22.85
N MET A 181 -12.63 24.02 -23.49
CA MET A 181 -12.80 24.61 -24.82
C MET A 181 -13.39 26.02 -24.73
N SER A 182 -12.94 26.91 -25.60
CA SER A 182 -13.52 28.25 -25.76
C SER A 182 -14.98 28.15 -26.23
N ALA A 183 -15.77 29.21 -26.01
CA ALA A 183 -17.19 29.23 -26.33
C ALA A 183 -17.48 29.07 -27.85
N ASP A 184 -16.53 29.47 -28.69
CA ASP A 184 -16.56 29.33 -30.15
C ASP A 184 -15.94 28.02 -30.65
N GLY A 185 -15.38 27.18 -29.76
CA GLY A 185 -14.83 25.87 -30.09
C GLY A 185 -13.44 25.86 -30.72
N ASN A 186 -12.81 27.02 -30.86
CA ASN A 186 -11.59 27.18 -31.65
C ASN A 186 -10.29 27.03 -30.84
N GLU A 187 -10.35 27.19 -29.52
CA GLU A 187 -9.17 27.13 -28.65
C GLU A 187 -9.40 26.19 -27.47
N THR A 188 -8.40 25.37 -27.16
CA THR A 188 -8.36 24.57 -25.94
C THR A 188 -7.34 25.16 -24.97
N LYS A 189 -7.68 25.12 -23.69
CA LYS A 189 -6.82 25.55 -22.60
C LYS A 189 -6.61 24.40 -21.62
N LEU A 190 -5.35 24.08 -21.36
CA LEU A 190 -4.96 23.08 -20.39
C LEU A 190 -4.86 23.71 -18.99
N HIS A 191 -5.49 23.07 -18.02
CA HIS A 191 -5.47 23.45 -16.62
C HIS A 191 -4.87 22.33 -15.79
N THR A 192 -4.29 22.69 -14.64
CA THR A 192 -3.68 21.75 -13.71
C THR A 192 -4.31 21.88 -12.34
N VAL A 193 -4.61 20.75 -11.71
CA VAL A 193 -5.15 20.68 -10.35
C VAL A 193 -4.17 19.89 -9.50
N LYS A 194 -3.91 20.37 -8.29
CA LYS A 194 -3.01 19.68 -7.37
C LYS A 194 -3.66 18.42 -6.82
N ILE A 195 -2.88 17.36 -6.57
CA ILE A 195 -3.42 16.07 -6.12
C ILE A 195 -4.09 16.15 -4.74
N GLU A 196 -3.66 17.05 -3.86
CA GLU A 196 -4.26 17.24 -2.54
C GLU A 196 -5.72 17.71 -2.59
N GLU A 197 -6.18 18.30 -3.70
CA GLU A 197 -7.57 18.69 -3.90
C GLU A 197 -8.53 17.47 -3.93
N LEU A 198 -7.99 16.26 -4.08
CA LEU A 198 -8.74 15.01 -4.02
C LEU A 198 -8.91 14.47 -2.60
N GLN A 199 -8.50 15.21 -1.57
CA GLN A 199 -8.61 14.80 -0.18
C GLN A 199 -10.04 14.44 0.24
N ASP A 200 -10.14 13.45 1.12
CA ASP A 200 -11.37 13.01 1.74
C ASP A 200 -11.03 12.12 2.95
N GLU A 201 -10.99 12.74 4.13
CA GLU A 201 -10.64 12.04 5.36
C GLU A 201 -11.62 10.92 5.70
N SER A 202 -12.88 11.00 5.25
CA SER A 202 -13.92 10.00 5.52
C SER A 202 -13.66 8.64 4.84
N ILE A 203 -12.76 8.64 3.86
CA ILE A 203 -12.26 7.44 3.16
C ILE A 203 -10.75 7.25 3.35
N GLY A 204 -10.10 8.04 4.21
CA GLY A 204 -8.70 7.90 4.57
C GLY A 204 -7.70 8.58 3.63
N LEU A 205 -8.16 9.40 2.66
CA LEU A 205 -7.30 10.26 1.84
C LEU A 205 -7.03 11.56 2.58
N LYS A 206 -5.81 11.75 3.10
CA LYS A 206 -5.47 12.88 3.96
C LYS A 206 -4.51 13.83 3.27
N GLN A 207 -4.77 15.13 3.35
CA GLN A 207 -3.80 16.12 2.92
C GLN A 207 -2.70 16.28 3.98
N HIS A 208 -1.44 16.31 3.53
CA HIS A 208 -0.30 16.72 4.36
C HIS A 208 0.58 17.66 3.53
N GLY A 209 0.47 18.97 3.77
CA GLY A 209 1.16 19.98 2.97
C GLY A 209 0.72 19.92 1.50
N ASP A 210 1.68 19.67 0.60
CA ASP A 210 1.50 19.54 -0.85
C ASP A 210 1.40 18.07 -1.31
N THR A 211 1.02 17.18 -0.40
CA THR A 211 0.88 15.75 -0.66
C THR A 211 -0.47 15.21 -0.22
N LEU A 212 -0.90 14.15 -0.90
CA LEU A 212 -2.05 13.35 -0.54
C LEU A 212 -1.57 11.99 -0.02
N GLU A 213 -1.89 11.70 1.23
CA GLU A 213 -1.47 10.50 1.93
C GLU A 213 -2.62 9.49 2.04
N TYR A 214 -2.25 8.22 1.91
CA TYR A 214 -3.14 7.08 2.14
C TYR A 214 -2.39 5.95 2.82
N VAL A 215 -2.96 5.36 3.86
CA VAL A 215 -2.39 4.16 4.49
C VAL A 215 -3.19 2.95 4.04
N PHE A 216 -2.56 2.07 3.27
CA PHE A 216 -3.18 0.81 2.95
C PHE A 216 -3.01 -0.16 4.12
N HIS A 217 -4.03 -1.00 4.32
CA HIS A 217 -4.01 -2.07 5.30
C HIS A 217 -4.25 -3.41 4.62
N GLY A 218 -3.61 -4.45 5.14
CA GLY A 218 -3.75 -5.79 4.63
C GLY A 218 -3.33 -6.83 5.65
N ARG A 219 -3.29 -8.08 5.19
CA ARG A 219 -2.89 -9.24 5.95
C ARG A 219 -1.93 -10.06 5.13
N LEU A 220 -0.76 -10.36 5.68
CA LEU A 220 0.18 -11.32 5.12
C LEU A 220 0.03 -12.64 5.88
N VAL A 221 -0.24 -13.71 5.15
CA VAL A 221 -0.33 -15.06 5.69
C VAL A 221 0.86 -15.86 5.19
N ARG A 222 1.71 -16.31 6.11
CA ARG A 222 2.78 -17.29 5.85
C ARG A 222 2.26 -18.68 6.18
N ARG A 223 2.41 -19.60 5.24
CA ARG A 223 2.21 -21.05 5.46
C ARG A 223 3.50 -21.78 5.22
N MET A 224 3.97 -22.49 6.23
CA MET A 224 5.15 -23.35 6.17
C MET A 224 4.72 -24.80 6.22
N PHE A 225 5.29 -25.62 5.35
CA PHE A 225 5.06 -27.06 5.29
C PHE A 225 6.34 -27.73 5.71
N ILE A 226 6.29 -28.48 6.80
CA ILE A 226 7.46 -29.04 7.48
C ILE A 226 7.29 -30.54 7.59
N ARG A 227 8.26 -31.33 7.11
CA ARG A 227 8.26 -32.77 7.28
C ARG A 227 8.63 -33.12 8.72
N ARG A 228 7.84 -33.99 9.36
CA ARG A 228 8.13 -34.52 10.70
C ARG A 228 9.43 -35.33 10.63
N SER A 229 10.42 -34.90 11.37
CA SER A 229 11.60 -35.68 11.72
C SER A 229 11.53 -36.07 13.19
N THR A 230 12.14 -37.19 13.58
CA THR A 230 12.27 -37.62 14.99
C THR A 230 12.98 -36.60 15.88
N THR A 231 13.73 -35.66 15.29
CA THR A 231 14.43 -34.59 15.98
C THR A 231 13.71 -33.24 15.96
N PHE A 232 12.59 -33.10 15.24
CA PHE A 232 11.89 -31.83 15.11
C PHE A 232 10.90 -31.57 16.26
N ARG A 233 11.17 -30.54 17.08
CA ARG A 233 10.27 -30.13 18.16
C ARG A 233 9.10 -29.31 17.62
N GLN A 234 7.89 -29.86 17.71
CA GLN A 234 6.64 -29.18 17.31
C GLN A 234 6.38 -27.86 18.05
N SER A 235 6.99 -27.64 19.23
CA SER A 235 6.89 -26.38 19.98
C SER A 235 7.44 -25.17 19.24
N LEU A 236 8.21 -25.36 18.15
CA LEU A 236 8.75 -24.29 17.33
C LEU A 236 7.73 -23.68 16.35
N LEU A 237 6.56 -24.31 16.19
CA LEU A 237 5.50 -23.87 15.25
C LEU A 237 4.45 -22.94 15.88
N TRP A 238 4.49 -22.73 17.20
CA TRP A 238 3.50 -21.98 17.99
C TRP A 238 4.14 -20.74 18.61
#